data_AF-A0A098ELH1-F1
#
_entry.id   AF-A0A098ELH1-F1
#
_cell.length_a   1.000
_cell.length_b   1.000
_cell.length_c   1.000
_cell.angle_alpha   90.00
_cell.angle_beta   90.00
_cell.angle_gamma   90.00
#
_symmetry.space_group_name_H-M   'P 1'
#
loop_
_entity.id
_entity.type
_entity.pdbx_description
1 polymer ?
#
loop_
_entity_poly.entity_id
_entity_poly.type
_entity_poly.pdbx_seq_one_letter_code
_entity_poly.pdbx_strand_id
1 'polypeptide(L)'
;MLDSYRFYEDLIMEIEVLELQIESAIQERENWHFMNKHRIGKHLPLDEVLIRMDTLAERIEWLTERIEDKKKLRRNIQEKLNGFEGLEYKVAYLRIVQGKRLEDIAEELGYSVDWIKKVSATVTKHLESTDIVYKTM
;
A
#
# COMPACT_ATOMS: atom_id res chain seq x y z
N MET A 1 -17.73 7.68 -7.97
CA MET A 1 -17.66 7.19 -6.58
C MET A 1 -16.53 6.17 -6.57
N LEU A 2 -15.32 6.55 -6.13
CA LEU A 2 -14.23 5.57 -6.00
C LEU A 2 -14.59 4.62 -4.85
N ASP A 3 -14.58 3.31 -5.10
CA ASP A 3 -14.78 2.29 -4.05
C ASP A 3 -13.62 2.42 -3.04
N SER A 4 -13.89 2.99 -1.86
CA SER A 4 -12.86 3.26 -0.83
C SER A 4 -12.10 2.00 -0.39
N TYR A 5 -12.74 0.83 -0.49
CA TYR A 5 -12.09 -0.47 -0.30
C TYR A 5 -11.02 -0.73 -1.37
N ARG A 6 -11.39 -0.57 -2.65
CA ARG A 6 -10.47 -0.76 -3.77
C ARG A 6 -9.26 0.15 -3.67
N PHE A 7 -9.44 1.39 -3.22
CA PHE A 7 -8.34 2.31 -2.97
C PHE A 7 -7.35 1.81 -1.91
N TYR A 8 -7.85 1.24 -0.79
CA TYR A 8 -6.99 0.72 0.26
C TYR A 8 -6.26 -0.56 -0.18
N GLU A 9 -6.93 -1.44 -0.93
CA GLU A 9 -6.27 -2.59 -1.57
C GLU A 9 -5.21 -2.17 -2.58
N ASP A 10 -5.53 -1.20 -3.45
CA ASP A 10 -4.58 -0.65 -4.42
C ASP A 10 -3.35 -0.08 -3.70
N LEU A 11 -3.53 0.60 -2.57
CA LEU A 11 -2.44 1.09 -1.73
C LEU A 11 -1.57 -0.05 -1.16
N ILE A 12 -2.19 -1.14 -0.70
CA ILE A 12 -1.45 -2.31 -0.20
C ILE A 12 -0.68 -2.98 -1.34
N MET A 13 -1.33 -3.24 -2.47
CA MET A 13 -0.69 -3.84 -3.64
C MET A 13 0.47 -2.98 -4.15
N GLU A 14 0.32 -1.67 -4.15
CA GLU A 14 1.40 -0.77 -4.57
C GLU A 14 2.59 -0.83 -3.60
N ILE A 15 2.35 -0.92 -2.29
CA ILE A 15 3.42 -1.15 -1.29
C ILE A 15 4.13 -2.48 -1.58
N GLU A 16 3.38 -3.56 -1.78
CA GLU A 16 3.94 -4.90 -2.05
C GLU A 16 4.78 -4.91 -3.32
N VAL A 17 4.30 -4.30 -4.40
CA VAL A 17 5.05 -4.19 -5.66
C VAL A 17 6.35 -3.41 -5.47
N LEU A 18 6.31 -2.30 -4.72
CA LEU A 18 7.51 -1.52 -4.43
C LEU A 18 8.50 -2.30 -3.55
N GLU A 19 8.03 -3.06 -2.58
CA GLU A 19 8.88 -3.94 -1.74
C GLU A 19 9.57 -5.00 -2.60
N LEU A 20 8.84 -5.65 -3.52
CA LEU A 20 9.40 -6.59 -4.48
C LEU A 20 10.46 -5.95 -5.41
N GLN A 21 10.25 -4.70 -5.81
CA GLN A 21 11.22 -3.97 -6.63
C GLN A 21 12.52 -3.66 -5.86
N ILE A 22 12.41 -3.32 -4.57
CA ILE A 22 13.58 -3.13 -3.70
C ILE A 22 14.31 -4.45 -3.54
N GLU A 23 13.59 -5.54 -3.23
CA GLU A 23 14.18 -6.86 -3.07
C GLU A 23 14.94 -7.27 -4.34
N SER A 24 14.33 -7.09 -5.51
CA SER A 24 14.98 -7.35 -6.80
C SER A 24 16.23 -6.49 -7.02
N ALA A 25 16.21 -5.21 -6.66
CA ALA A 25 17.36 -4.31 -6.78
C ALA A 25 18.50 -4.69 -5.81
N ILE A 26 18.17 -5.11 -4.59
CA ILE A 26 19.15 -5.63 -3.61
C ILE A 26 19.75 -6.95 -4.11
N GLN A 27 18.92 -7.87 -4.59
CA GLN A 27 19.38 -9.13 -5.16
C GLN A 27 20.29 -8.91 -6.38
N GLU A 28 19.98 -7.93 -7.24
CA GLU A 28 20.86 -7.56 -8.36
C GLU A 28 22.23 -7.08 -7.85
N ARG A 29 22.24 -6.25 -6.80
CA ARG A 29 23.48 -5.75 -6.17
C ARG A 29 24.31 -6.88 -5.55
N GLU A 30 23.68 -7.79 -4.82
CA GLU A 30 24.36 -8.90 -4.14
C GLU A 30 24.84 -9.97 -5.12
N ASN A 31 23.98 -10.33 -6.09
CA ASN A 31 24.27 -11.34 -7.09
C ASN A 31 25.07 -10.80 -8.28
N TRP A 32 25.51 -9.55 -8.23
CA TRP A 32 26.30 -8.93 -9.30
C TRP A 32 27.54 -9.77 -9.67
N HIS A 33 28.18 -10.39 -8.67
CA HIS A 33 29.30 -11.32 -8.87
C HIS A 33 28.90 -12.62 -9.61
N PHE A 34 27.68 -13.12 -9.38
CA PHE A 34 27.14 -14.34 -10.00
C PHE A 34 26.54 -14.09 -11.39
N MET A 35 25.89 -12.95 -11.60
CA MET A 35 25.38 -12.52 -12.91
C MET A 35 26.53 -12.26 -13.90
N ASN A 36 27.70 -11.82 -13.39
CA ASN A 36 28.91 -11.69 -14.20
C ASN A 36 29.60 -13.02 -14.54
N LYS A 37 29.41 -14.10 -13.78
CA LYS A 37 29.97 -15.43 -14.14
C LYS A 37 29.39 -15.99 -15.44
N HIS A 38 28.19 -15.57 -15.83
CA HIS A 38 27.54 -15.99 -17.08
C HIS A 38 27.98 -15.17 -18.29
N ARG A 39 28.65 -14.03 -18.09
CA ARG A 39 29.39 -13.31 -19.14
C ARG A 39 30.78 -13.94 -19.26
N ILE A 40 30.84 -15.10 -19.90
CA ILE A 40 32.08 -15.83 -20.19
C ILE A 40 33.08 -14.87 -20.86
N GLY A 41 34.16 -14.53 -20.16
CA GLY A 41 35.40 -14.02 -20.76
C GLY A 41 35.59 -12.51 -20.92
N LYS A 42 34.77 -11.63 -20.32
CA LYS A 42 35.06 -10.18 -20.31
C LYS A 42 34.97 -9.59 -18.91
N HIS A 43 36.11 -9.10 -18.41
CA HIS A 43 36.12 -8.19 -17.26
C HIS A 43 35.34 -6.93 -17.64
N LEU A 44 34.34 -6.56 -16.84
CA LEU A 44 33.65 -5.29 -16.99
C LEU A 44 34.59 -4.17 -16.50
N PRO A 45 34.68 -3.04 -17.20
CA PRO A 45 35.41 -1.88 -16.72
C PRO A 45 34.89 -1.43 -15.34
N LEU A 46 35.81 -1.07 -14.42
CA LEU A 46 35.45 -0.72 -13.04
C LEU A 46 34.51 0.50 -12.97
N ASP A 47 34.70 1.46 -13.86
CA ASP A 47 33.86 2.63 -14.08
C ASP A 47 32.40 2.25 -14.40
N GLU A 48 32.18 1.29 -15.32
CA GLU A 48 30.83 0.80 -15.62
C GLU A 48 30.18 0.14 -14.39
N VAL A 49 30.97 -0.58 -13.58
CA VAL A 49 30.49 -1.21 -12.35
C VAL A 49 30.09 -0.17 -11.31
N LEU A 50 30.93 0.84 -11.10
CA LEU A 50 30.65 1.91 -10.13
C LEU A 50 29.39 2.69 -10.52
N ILE A 51 29.26 3.09 -11.79
CA ILE A 51 28.06 3.78 -12.29
C ILE A 51 26.80 2.95 -12.04
N ARG A 52 26.86 1.64 -12.30
CA ARG A 52 25.70 0.76 -12.06
C ARG A 52 25.38 0.63 -10.57
N MET A 53 26.39 0.51 -9.72
CA MET A 53 26.21 0.43 -8.27
C MET A 53 25.57 1.71 -7.71
N ASP A 54 26.02 2.87 -8.16
CA ASP A 54 25.46 4.17 -7.77
C ASP A 54 24.02 4.29 -8.24
N THR A 55 23.73 3.92 -9.50
CA THR A 55 22.36 3.92 -10.04
C THR A 55 21.41 3.01 -9.25
N LEU A 56 21.88 1.83 -8.83
CA LEU A 56 21.09 0.91 -8.01
C LEU A 56 20.86 1.48 -6.60
N ALA A 57 21.86 2.13 -6.02
CA ALA A 57 21.74 2.76 -4.71
C ALA A 57 20.70 3.90 -4.74
N GLU A 58 20.78 4.80 -5.72
CA GLU A 58 19.81 5.88 -5.93
C GLU A 58 18.38 5.33 -6.12
N ARG A 59 18.24 4.26 -6.91
CA ARG A 59 16.94 3.61 -7.11
C ARG A 59 16.36 3.01 -5.83
N ILE A 60 17.19 2.34 -5.03
CA ILE A 60 16.76 1.77 -3.74
C ILE A 60 16.32 2.89 -2.80
N GLU A 61 17.09 3.98 -2.72
CA GLU A 61 16.76 5.15 -1.89
C GLU A 61 15.40 5.74 -2.29
N TRP A 62 15.21 6.02 -3.59
CA TRP A 62 13.96 6.55 -4.11
C TRP A 62 12.76 5.64 -3.86
N LEU A 63 12.91 4.33 -4.07
CA LEU A 63 11.85 3.36 -3.78
C LEU A 63 11.52 3.31 -2.27
N THR A 64 12.55 3.42 -1.42
CA THR A 64 12.39 3.38 0.03
C THR A 64 11.61 4.58 0.54
N GLU A 65 11.93 5.79 0.07
CA GLU A 65 11.16 7.01 0.40
C GLU A 65 9.69 6.87 0.00
N ARG A 66 9.46 6.39 -1.22
CA ARG A 66 8.10 6.24 -1.76
C ARG A 66 7.27 5.19 -1.00
N ILE A 67 7.89 4.11 -0.54
CA ILE A 67 7.24 3.13 0.33
C ILE A 67 6.91 3.75 1.69
N GLU A 68 7.82 4.54 2.26
CA GLU A 68 7.62 5.14 3.57
C GLU A 68 6.42 6.10 3.55
N ASP A 69 6.28 6.92 2.50
CA ASP A 69 5.12 7.80 2.32
C ASP A 69 3.80 7.02 2.23
N LYS A 70 3.79 5.91 1.51
CA LYS A 70 2.60 5.04 1.40
C LYS A 70 2.28 4.32 2.70
N LYS A 71 3.31 3.85 3.42
CA LYS A 71 3.15 3.24 4.75
C LYS A 71 2.65 4.26 5.77
N LYS A 72 3.05 5.53 5.67
CA LYS A 72 2.48 6.63 6.47
C LYS A 72 1.01 6.86 6.13
N LEU A 73 0.66 6.93 4.84
CA LEU A 73 -0.74 7.06 4.42
C LEU A 73 -1.60 5.92 4.95
N ARG A 74 -1.11 4.67 4.84
CA ARG A 74 -1.79 3.48 5.38
C ARG A 74 -2.00 3.59 6.90
N ARG A 75 -0.96 3.99 7.64
CA ARG A 75 -1.04 4.21 9.10
C ARG A 75 -2.06 5.29 9.45
N ASN A 76 -2.05 6.43 8.74
CA ASN A 76 -3.01 7.51 8.96
C ASN A 76 -4.45 7.05 8.74
N ILE A 77 -4.70 6.22 7.72
CA ILE A 77 -6.03 5.63 7.49
C ILE A 77 -6.42 4.72 8.67
N GLN A 78 -5.51 3.86 9.12
CA GLN A 78 -5.75 2.96 10.25
C GLN A 78 -5.98 3.71 11.57
N GLU A 79 -5.18 4.73 11.87
CA GLU A 79 -5.31 5.56 13.07
C GLU A 79 -6.61 6.34 13.08
N LYS A 80 -6.97 6.94 11.94
CA LYS A 80 -8.29 7.57 11.79
C LYS A 80 -9.38 6.56 12.07
N LEU A 81 -9.32 5.35 11.52
CA LEU A 81 -10.36 4.32 11.77
C LEU A 81 -10.37 3.78 13.21
N ASN A 82 -9.21 3.67 13.86
CA ASN A 82 -9.06 3.19 15.25
C ASN A 82 -9.47 4.23 16.30
N GLY A 83 -9.36 5.51 15.99
CA GLY A 83 -9.65 6.61 16.91
C GLY A 83 -11.12 6.85 17.20
N PHE A 84 -12.02 6.05 16.64
CA PHE A 84 -13.44 6.28 16.75
C PHE A 84 -14.23 5.06 17.26
N GLU A 85 -15.23 5.37 18.08
CA GLU A 85 -16.09 4.39 18.73
C GLU A 85 -17.45 4.30 18.03
N GLY A 86 -18.04 3.11 17.99
CA GLY A 86 -19.41 2.88 17.53
C GLY A 86 -19.55 1.96 16.32
N LEU A 87 -20.81 1.78 15.89
CA LEU A 87 -21.16 0.85 14.82
C LEU A 87 -20.64 1.30 13.45
N GLU A 88 -20.71 2.60 13.16
CA GLU A 88 -20.22 3.21 11.90
C GLU A 88 -18.76 2.85 11.63
N TYR A 89 -17.90 2.95 12.65
CA TYR A 89 -16.47 2.68 12.52
C TYR A 89 -16.14 1.21 12.40
N LYS A 90 -16.86 0.33 13.12
CA LYS A 90 -16.73 -1.12 12.92
C LYS A 90 -17.06 -1.48 11.47
N VAL A 91 -18.14 -0.94 10.93
CA VAL A 91 -18.52 -1.14 9.52
C VAL A 91 -17.46 -0.58 8.57
N ALA A 92 -16.94 0.62 8.84
CA ALA A 92 -15.90 1.25 8.03
C ALA A 92 -14.61 0.41 7.99
N TYR A 93 -14.15 -0.05 9.15
CA TYR A 93 -12.93 -0.85 9.29
C TYR A 93 -13.07 -2.21 8.59
N LEU A 94 -14.15 -2.94 8.85
CA LEU A 94 -14.40 -4.24 8.22
C LEU A 94 -14.53 -4.12 6.69
N ARG A 95 -15.09 -3.01 6.21
CA ARG A 95 -15.25 -2.76 4.77
C ARG A 95 -13.96 -2.30 4.10
N ILE A 96 -13.28 -1.30 4.64
CA ILE A 96 -12.14 -0.63 3.99
C ILE A 96 -10.84 -1.39 4.25
N VAL A 97 -10.62 -1.85 5.47
CA VAL A 97 -9.35 -2.49 5.88
C VAL A 97 -9.38 -3.99 5.64
N GLN A 98 -10.50 -4.66 5.97
CA GLN A 98 -10.62 -6.11 5.82
C GLN A 98 -11.30 -6.55 4.51
N GLY A 99 -11.88 -5.62 3.74
CA GLY A 99 -12.52 -5.95 2.46
C GLY A 99 -13.79 -6.78 2.53
N LYS A 100 -14.42 -6.90 3.70
CA LYS A 100 -15.60 -7.73 3.88
C LYS A 100 -16.80 -7.20 3.10
N ARG A 101 -17.68 -8.10 2.67
CA ARG A 101 -18.95 -7.71 2.06
C ARG A 101 -19.92 -7.22 3.13
N LEU A 102 -20.87 -6.37 2.75
CA LEU A 102 -21.83 -5.80 3.70
C LEU A 102 -22.70 -6.89 4.34
N GLU A 103 -22.95 -7.98 3.63
CA GLU A 103 -23.65 -9.16 4.14
C GLU A 103 -22.86 -9.84 5.25
N ASP A 104 -21.57 -10.10 5.04
CA ASP A 104 -20.68 -10.73 6.03
C ASP A 104 -20.53 -9.84 7.28
N ILE A 105 -20.44 -8.51 7.07
CA ILE A 105 -20.38 -7.53 8.16
C ILE A 105 -21.67 -7.55 8.99
N ALA A 106 -22.82 -7.70 8.34
CA ALA A 106 -24.11 -7.75 9.01
C ALA A 106 -24.24 -9.01 9.88
N GLU A 107 -23.79 -10.16 9.37
CA GLU A 107 -23.72 -11.40 10.13
C GLU A 107 -22.76 -11.28 11.34
N GLU A 108 -21.55 -10.76 11.12
CA GLU A 108 -20.53 -10.62 12.16
C GLU A 108 -20.92 -9.65 13.27
N LEU A 109 -21.60 -8.55 12.93
CA LEU A 109 -22.04 -7.56 13.90
C LEU A 109 -23.44 -7.82 14.46
N GLY A 110 -24.17 -8.83 13.95
CA GLY A 110 -25.51 -9.19 14.40
C GLY A 110 -26.60 -8.18 14.01
N TYR A 111 -26.44 -7.47 12.88
CA TYR A 111 -27.40 -6.50 12.36
C TYR A 111 -28.04 -6.97 11.05
N SER A 112 -29.14 -6.31 10.64
CA SER A 112 -29.67 -6.54 9.30
C SER A 112 -28.77 -5.93 8.22
N VAL A 113 -28.71 -6.59 7.06
CA VAL A 113 -27.94 -6.12 5.91
C VAL A 113 -28.36 -4.70 5.50
N ASP A 114 -29.66 -4.40 5.54
CA ASP A 114 -30.17 -3.07 5.19
C ASP A 114 -29.72 -1.99 6.17
N TRP A 115 -29.62 -2.31 7.46
CA TRP A 115 -29.08 -1.41 8.46
C TRP A 115 -27.59 -1.15 8.21
N ILE A 116 -26.79 -2.20 7.95
CA ILE A 116 -25.37 -2.05 7.63
C ILE A 116 -25.14 -1.26 6.34
N LYS A 117 -25.98 -1.44 5.31
CA LYS A 117 -25.94 -0.63 4.09
C LYS A 117 -26.16 0.85 4.39
N LYS A 118 -27.15 1.17 5.22
CA LYS A 118 -27.44 2.56 5.62
C LYS A 118 -26.27 3.17 6.40
N VAL A 119 -25.71 2.42 7.36
CA VAL A 119 -24.54 2.81 8.14
C VAL A 119 -23.33 3.05 7.24
N SER A 120 -23.05 2.13 6.30
CA SER A 120 -21.96 2.24 5.34
C SER A 120 -22.08 3.47 4.43
N ALA A 121 -23.29 3.82 3.99
CA ALA A 121 -23.54 5.03 3.23
C ALA A 121 -23.26 6.31 4.05
N THR A 122 -23.68 6.34 5.31
CA THR A 122 -23.41 7.46 6.23
C THR A 122 -21.91 7.62 6.48
N VAL A 123 -21.19 6.53 6.73
CA VAL A 123 -19.74 6.49 6.87
C VAL A 123 -19.06 7.07 5.63
N THR A 124 -19.44 6.61 4.44
CA THR A 124 -18.84 7.06 3.18
C THR A 124 -18.98 8.58 3.02
N LYS A 125 -20.19 9.10 3.29
CA LYS A 125 -20.46 10.54 3.25
C LYS A 125 -19.62 11.32 4.27
N HIS A 126 -19.44 10.79 5.47
CA HIS A 126 -18.58 11.43 6.48
C HIS A 126 -17.11 11.45 6.07
N LEU A 127 -16.58 10.34 5.54
CA LEU A 127 -15.20 10.27 5.06
C LEU A 127 -14.94 11.22 3.87
N GLU A 128 -15.92 11.37 2.97
CA GLU A 128 -15.88 12.35 1.88
C GLU A 128 -15.88 13.79 2.41
N SER A 129 -16.67 14.08 3.45
CA SER A 129 -16.75 15.42 4.06
C SER A 129 -15.53 15.80 4.91
N THR A 130 -14.73 14.81 5.35
CA THR A 130 -13.59 15.01 6.27
C THR A 130 -12.24 15.04 5.52
N ASP A 131 -12.23 15.27 4.21
CA ASP A 131 -11.01 15.35 3.39
C ASP A 131 -10.11 14.10 3.52
N ILE A 132 -10.63 12.93 3.12
CA ILE A 132 -9.80 11.73 2.89
C ILE A 132 -9.59 11.48 1.39
N VAL A 133 -10.19 12.27 0.50
CA VAL A 133 -10.14 12.04 -0.95
C VAL A 133 -9.67 13.29 -1.72
N TYR A 134 -8.42 13.70 -1.49
CA TYR A 134 -7.71 14.75 -2.25
C TYR A 134 -8.07 16.20 -1.94
N LYS A 135 -7.23 16.83 -1.12
CA LYS A 135 -6.84 18.22 -1.34
C LYS A 135 -5.39 18.24 -1.83
N THR A 136 -5.27 18.19 -3.15
CA THR A 136 -4.19 18.76 -4.00
C THR A 136 -2.74 18.59 -3.52
N MET A 137 -2.07 17.56 -4.04
CA MET A 137 -0.70 17.64 -4.59
C MET A 137 -0.60 16.75 -5.82
#